data_AF-A0AAN7LPE5-F1
#
_entry.id   AF-A0AAN7LPE5-F1
#
_cell.length_a   1.000
_cell.length_b   1.000
_cell.length_c   1.000
_cell.angle_alpha   90.00
_cell.angle_beta   90.00
_cell.angle_gamma   90.00
#
_symmetry.space_group_name_H-M   'P 1'
#
loop_
_entity.id
_entity.type
_entity.pdbx_description
1 polymer ?
#
loop_
_entity_poly.entity_id
_entity_poly.type
_entity_poly.pdbx_seq_one_letter_code
_entity_poly.pdbx_strand_id
1 'polypeptide(L)'
;MIRTRSTGPYPIQFAPKSDSYAPIHSIRTSATNGTRVCSACPEFGVGLTVGSQQSQLDLDPGSGLVARMKYPLGKQCRLDVEPTRPEGAKTTRITMARRRDRRGGPSADHRLARLDVSNRQNQLNHSNADRKLMIIFTIFFIALPGVSILVYRMKYPPQKETARSYISQNPLVKADVSYLEILAEHSKLTENATQRSFVNPVLAYVTPWNSRGYELAKRFSSRLTHISPVWYEVKSHEGTLVLEGRHNADMRWISDLRIKSNIQILPRVILEANPKDFLRKKKQRSKAIQLIVAECRDMGYDGVVLESWSRWMAYGILHDPNLRALALQFIQDLGHEIHSASTREDPGQRLQLIYVIGPPRSEKVEAYDFGPKELQGLSNAVDGFSLMTYDFSGPHSPGPNAPLNWIRNVMNLLLGTKPNASPILAPKIFLGINFYGNDFVLPGGVGGGAIIGADYLSLLEKHRPSLRWEKNSAEHFFLYSDENKANHAVFYPSLLSIFMRLEEAHSRGTGISIWEIGQGLDYFFDIL
;
A
#
# COMPACT_ATOMS: atom_id res chain seq x y z
N MET A 1 -51.32 49.78 -19.82
CA MET A 1 -52.19 50.90 -19.39
C MET A 1 -53.39 50.28 -18.69
N ILE A 2 -53.71 50.47 -17.41
CA ILE A 2 -53.34 51.47 -16.39
C ILE A 2 -53.30 50.78 -15.01
N ARG A 3 -52.32 51.20 -14.18
CA ARG A 3 -52.12 50.91 -12.75
C ARG A 3 -52.91 51.89 -11.87
N THR A 4 -53.19 51.51 -10.63
CA THR A 4 -53.05 52.36 -9.40
C THR A 4 -52.88 51.45 -8.16
N ARG A 5 -51.70 51.43 -7.50
CA ARG A 5 -51.31 52.01 -6.16
C ARG A 5 -52.08 51.38 -4.97
N SER A 6 -51.52 51.02 -3.80
CA SER A 6 -50.37 51.51 -3.02
C SER A 6 -49.82 50.46 -2.02
N THR A 7 -48.77 50.84 -1.28
CA THR A 7 -47.82 50.08 -0.44
C THR A 7 -48.01 50.20 1.08
N GLY A 8 -47.69 49.12 1.84
CA GLY A 8 -47.06 49.07 3.20
C GLY A 8 -47.89 49.42 4.46
N PRO A 9 -47.48 49.03 5.70
CA PRO A 9 -46.15 48.58 6.18
C PRO A 9 -46.09 47.33 7.14
N TYR A 10 -44.87 46.85 7.46
CA TYR A 10 -44.43 45.91 8.54
C TYR A 10 -44.02 46.70 9.84
N PRO A 11 -43.38 46.17 10.94
CA PRO A 11 -43.09 44.82 11.52
C PRO A 11 -43.32 44.73 13.07
N ILE A 12 -42.87 43.67 13.80
CA ILE A 12 -42.09 43.71 15.10
C ILE A 12 -41.83 42.29 15.71
N GLN A 13 -40.62 42.15 16.31
CA GLN A 13 -39.96 41.02 17.00
C GLN A 13 -40.47 40.75 18.43
N PHE A 14 -40.13 39.62 19.07
CA PHE A 14 -39.75 39.54 20.52
C PHE A 14 -38.97 38.27 20.93
N ALA A 15 -37.96 38.49 21.78
CA ALA A 15 -37.37 37.65 22.86
C ALA A 15 -37.00 38.65 24.02
N PRO A 16 -36.46 38.34 25.24
CA PRO A 16 -35.96 37.08 25.86
C PRO A 16 -36.21 36.95 27.43
N LYS A 17 -35.39 36.11 28.12
CA LYS A 17 -35.05 35.97 29.60
C LYS A 17 -35.77 34.82 30.36
N SER A 18 -35.15 33.85 31.06
CA SER A 18 -33.99 33.63 31.97
C SER A 18 -34.44 33.47 33.43
N ASP A 19 -34.17 32.32 34.07
CA ASP A 19 -33.69 32.20 35.46
C ASP A 19 -33.42 30.74 35.88
N SER A 20 -32.48 30.61 36.83
CA SER A 20 -31.80 29.42 37.35
C SER A 20 -32.08 29.23 38.86
N TYR A 21 -32.17 27.98 39.35
CA TYR A 21 -31.49 27.38 40.54
C TYR A 21 -32.22 26.12 41.11
N ALA A 22 -31.38 25.08 41.33
CA ALA A 22 -31.45 23.69 41.85
C ALA A 22 -32.26 23.38 43.16
N PRO A 23 -32.24 22.17 43.84
CA PRO A 23 -31.45 20.92 43.62
C PRO A 23 -32.11 19.52 43.99
N ILE A 24 -31.31 18.43 43.81
CA ILE A 24 -31.25 17.08 44.47
C ILE A 24 -32.27 15.94 44.13
N HIS A 25 -31.82 14.88 43.44
CA HIS A 25 -31.45 13.57 44.04
C HIS A 25 -30.84 12.57 43.05
N SER A 26 -29.79 11.91 43.54
CA SER A 26 -29.02 10.80 42.97
C SER A 26 -29.87 9.58 42.58
N ILE A 27 -29.51 8.86 41.50
CA ILE A 27 -29.51 7.39 41.42
C ILE A 27 -28.50 6.94 40.35
N ARG A 28 -27.79 5.87 40.73
CA ARG A 28 -26.71 5.11 40.08
C ARG A 28 -26.86 4.88 38.57
N THR A 29 -25.76 5.06 37.82
CA THR A 29 -25.55 4.39 36.52
C THR A 29 -24.53 3.26 36.68
N SER A 30 -25.03 2.03 36.58
CA SER A 30 -24.25 0.82 36.38
C SER A 30 -23.63 0.82 34.98
N ALA A 31 -22.34 0.48 34.93
CA ALA A 31 -21.63 0.19 33.70
C ALA A 31 -22.35 -0.91 32.90
N THR A 32 -22.59 -0.66 31.61
CA THR A 32 -22.89 -1.69 30.63
C THR A 32 -21.97 -1.51 29.43
N ASN A 33 -21.28 -2.59 29.10
CA ASN A 33 -20.28 -2.71 28.05
C ASN A 33 -20.84 -2.25 26.68
N GLY A 34 -20.26 -1.19 26.14
CA GLY A 34 -20.44 -0.80 24.75
C GLY A 34 -19.42 -1.52 23.87
N THR A 35 -19.82 -2.63 23.26
CA THR A 35 -19.06 -3.26 22.18
C THR A 35 -19.15 -2.37 20.94
N ARG A 36 -18.06 -1.69 20.57
CA ARG A 36 -17.95 -1.04 19.25
C ARG A 36 -17.65 -2.12 18.22
N VAL A 37 -18.63 -2.44 17.38
CA VAL A 37 -18.45 -3.31 16.22
C VAL A 37 -17.70 -2.52 15.16
N CYS A 38 -16.48 -2.95 14.83
CA CYS A 38 -15.67 -2.41 13.75
C CYS A 38 -16.14 -3.05 12.43
N SER A 39 -16.68 -2.27 11.50
CA SER A 39 -17.22 -2.73 10.20
C SER A 39 -16.13 -3.07 9.16
N ALA A 40 -14.89 -3.30 9.58
CA ALA A 40 -13.75 -3.56 8.69
C ALA A 40 -13.33 -5.04 8.60
N CYS A 41 -14.02 -6.00 9.22
CA CYS A 41 -13.68 -7.42 9.12
C CYS A 41 -14.92 -8.28 8.81
N PRO A 42 -15.02 -8.96 7.65
CA PRO A 42 -15.90 -10.09 7.53
C PRO A 42 -15.25 -11.31 8.19
N GLU A 43 -15.70 -11.65 9.39
CA GLU A 43 -15.34 -12.90 10.05
C GLU A 43 -15.81 -14.11 9.21
N PHE A 44 -14.89 -15.01 8.91
CA PHE A 44 -15.19 -16.36 8.45
C PHE A 44 -15.51 -17.24 9.66
N GLY A 45 -16.79 -17.42 9.94
CA GLY A 45 -17.31 -18.46 10.83
C GLY A 45 -18.36 -19.27 10.09
N VAL A 46 -18.03 -20.49 9.67
CA VAL A 46 -19.03 -21.46 9.21
C VAL A 46 -19.77 -21.98 10.45
N GLY A 47 -20.84 -21.28 10.84
CA GLY A 47 -21.78 -21.74 11.84
C GLY A 47 -22.87 -22.57 11.18
N LEU A 48 -22.83 -23.88 11.38
CA LEU A 48 -23.96 -24.78 11.13
C LEU A 48 -25.11 -24.38 12.07
N THR A 49 -26.18 -23.82 11.52
CA THR A 49 -27.47 -23.67 12.20
C THR A 49 -28.05 -25.06 12.47
N VAL A 50 -28.08 -25.47 13.73
CA VAL A 50 -28.96 -26.55 14.20
C VAL A 50 -30.17 -25.89 14.85
N GLY A 51 -31.32 -25.98 14.17
CA GLY A 51 -32.59 -25.57 14.70
C GLY A 51 -33.04 -26.51 15.82
N SER A 52 -33.49 -25.91 16.92
CA SER A 52 -34.14 -26.59 18.03
C SER A 52 -35.54 -27.07 17.64
N GLN A 53 -35.78 -28.37 17.65
CA GLN A 53 -37.09 -28.93 17.97
C GLN A 53 -36.91 -30.19 18.83
N GLN A 54 -37.60 -30.20 19.96
CA GLN A 54 -37.69 -31.32 20.90
C GLN A 54 -38.39 -32.51 20.26
N SER A 55 -37.82 -33.70 20.41
CA SER A 55 -38.57 -34.91 20.71
C SER A 55 -37.64 -35.97 21.30
N GLN A 56 -38.06 -36.50 22.46
CA GLN A 56 -37.49 -37.64 23.16
C GLN A 56 -37.23 -38.81 22.21
N LEU A 57 -36.14 -39.56 22.41
CA LEU A 57 -36.13 -41.03 22.34
C LEU A 57 -34.79 -41.59 22.84
N ASP A 58 -34.94 -42.68 23.58
CA ASP A 58 -33.96 -43.40 24.37
C ASP A 58 -32.81 -44.03 23.59
N LEU A 59 -31.75 -44.31 24.34
CA LEU A 59 -30.50 -44.99 23.99
C LEU A 59 -30.71 -46.43 23.52
N ASP A 60 -29.90 -46.88 22.54
CA ASP A 60 -29.28 -48.21 22.58
C ASP A 60 -27.95 -48.23 21.76
N PRO A 61 -26.91 -48.99 22.17
CA PRO A 61 -25.54 -48.85 21.70
C PRO A 61 -25.15 -49.89 20.64
N GLY A 62 -24.16 -49.55 19.80
CA GLY A 62 -23.32 -50.55 19.13
C GLY A 62 -23.35 -50.53 17.61
N SER A 63 -22.35 -49.89 17.02
CA SER A 63 -21.55 -50.48 15.93
C SER A 63 -20.43 -49.51 15.58
N GLY A 64 -19.22 -49.89 15.95
CA GLY A 64 -18.01 -49.13 15.65
C GLY A 64 -17.64 -49.25 14.18
N LEU A 65 -17.39 -48.10 13.55
CA LEU A 65 -16.49 -47.99 12.41
C LEU A 65 -15.59 -46.79 12.62
N VAL A 66 -14.40 -47.07 13.17
CA VAL A 66 -13.31 -46.10 13.31
C VAL A 66 -12.54 -46.06 12.00
N ALA A 67 -12.80 -45.05 11.17
CA ALA A 67 -11.92 -44.70 10.06
C ALA A 67 -10.76 -43.83 10.60
N ARG A 68 -9.62 -44.48 10.85
CA ARG A 68 -8.33 -43.82 11.12
C ARG A 68 -7.83 -43.14 9.83
N MET A 69 -7.69 -41.81 9.84
CA MET A 69 -6.77 -41.11 8.93
C MET A 69 -5.45 -40.81 9.66
N LYS A 70 -4.38 -41.40 9.14
CA LYS A 70 -3.00 -41.28 9.58
C LYS A 70 -2.43 -39.91 9.21
N TYR A 71 -1.87 -39.20 10.18
CA TYR A 71 -0.89 -38.14 9.94
C TYR A 71 0.51 -38.78 9.88
N PRO A 72 1.38 -38.44 8.91
CA PRO A 72 2.79 -38.76 8.99
C PRO A 72 3.50 -37.72 9.87
N LEU A 73 3.80 -38.13 11.11
CA LEU A 73 4.86 -37.53 11.94
C LEU A 73 6.22 -37.95 11.37
N GLY A 74 7.12 -36.98 11.18
CA GLY A 74 8.51 -37.29 10.84
C GLY A 74 9.35 -36.06 10.50
N LYS A 75 9.84 -35.36 11.52
CA LYS A 75 11.25 -34.93 11.62
C LYS A 75 11.54 -34.41 13.03
N GLN A 76 12.24 -35.27 13.78
CA GLN A 76 12.81 -35.04 15.10
C GLN A 76 13.92 -33.97 15.00
N CYS A 77 13.81 -32.90 15.78
CA CYS A 77 14.94 -32.01 16.04
C CYS A 77 15.79 -32.65 17.14
N ARG A 78 17.06 -32.95 16.81
CA ARG A 78 18.07 -33.40 17.77
C ARG A 78 18.67 -32.16 18.42
N LEU A 79 18.57 -32.09 19.74
CA LEU A 79 19.30 -31.17 20.60
C LEU A 79 20.71 -31.72 20.77
N ASP A 80 21.70 -31.05 20.20
CA ASP A 80 23.10 -31.27 20.55
C ASP A 80 23.55 -30.12 21.48
N VAL A 81 23.85 -30.51 22.71
CA VAL A 81 24.43 -29.68 23.77
C VAL A 81 25.94 -29.88 23.70
N GLU A 82 26.70 -28.79 23.57
CA GLU A 82 28.16 -28.81 23.63
C GLU A 82 28.65 -27.84 24.74
N PRO A 83 29.54 -28.27 25.66
CA PRO A 83 30.02 -27.43 26.76
C PRO A 83 31.32 -26.65 26.44
N THR A 84 31.55 -25.59 27.20
CA THR A 84 32.60 -24.57 27.02
C THR A 84 33.95 -24.86 27.73
N ARG A 85 35.08 -24.62 27.01
CA ARG A 85 36.43 -24.03 27.37
C ARG A 85 37.34 -24.70 28.46
N PRO A 86 38.68 -24.42 28.59
CA PRO A 86 39.51 -23.26 28.10
C PRO A 86 40.98 -23.52 27.58
N GLU A 87 41.60 -22.42 27.08
CA GLU A 87 43.02 -21.93 27.04
C GLU A 87 44.28 -22.82 26.86
N GLY A 88 45.26 -22.32 26.06
CA GLY A 88 46.69 -22.70 26.15
C GLY A 88 47.55 -22.34 24.93
N ALA A 89 48.75 -21.77 25.15
CA ALA A 89 49.57 -21.00 24.20
C ALA A 89 50.84 -21.72 23.65
N LYS A 90 51.50 -21.04 22.69
CA LYS A 90 52.95 -21.03 22.31
C LYS A 90 53.39 -21.67 20.97
N THR A 91 53.80 -20.78 20.06
CA THR A 91 55.08 -20.66 19.31
C THR A 91 55.94 -21.91 19.05
N THR A 92 56.38 -22.12 17.78
CA THR A 92 57.80 -22.30 17.37
C THR A 92 57.97 -22.09 15.84
N ARG A 93 58.94 -21.25 15.43
CA ARG A 93 59.52 -21.12 14.08
C ARG A 93 60.68 -22.11 13.93
N ILE A 94 60.95 -22.67 12.74
CA ILE A 94 62.32 -22.86 12.19
C ILE A 94 62.35 -22.72 10.64
N THR A 95 63.48 -22.17 10.19
CA THR A 95 64.05 -21.63 8.94
C THR A 95 64.09 -22.42 7.63
N MET A 96 64.27 -21.69 6.52
CA MET A 96 65.00 -22.10 5.30
C MET A 96 65.83 -20.91 4.71
N ALA A 97 66.96 -21.23 4.09
CA ALA A 97 68.19 -20.44 3.96
C ALA A 97 68.35 -19.61 2.65
N ARG A 98 69.48 -18.86 2.55
CA ARG A 98 69.84 -17.84 1.54
C ARG A 98 71.30 -18.03 1.04
N ARG A 99 71.59 -17.76 -0.26
CA ARG A 99 72.91 -17.38 -0.89
C ARG A 99 72.65 -16.96 -2.37
N ARG A 100 72.92 -15.72 -2.89
CA ARG A 100 74.16 -15.04 -3.42
C ARG A 100 74.86 -15.79 -4.58
N ASP A 101 75.35 -15.25 -5.71
CA ASP A 101 75.92 -13.96 -6.24
C ASP A 101 75.93 -14.02 -7.82
N ARG A 102 76.66 -13.25 -8.66
CA ARG A 102 76.65 -11.83 -9.13
C ARG A 102 77.54 -11.73 -10.42
N ARG A 103 77.33 -10.71 -11.31
CA ARG A 103 78.21 -10.13 -12.41
C ARG A 103 78.33 -10.89 -13.77
N GLY A 104 78.55 -10.31 -14.97
CA GLY A 104 78.80 -8.96 -15.55
C GLY A 104 79.01 -9.04 -17.12
N GLY A 105 78.89 -7.92 -17.89
CA GLY A 105 78.87 -7.81 -19.40
C GLY A 105 80.24 -7.81 -20.14
N PRO A 106 80.54 -7.02 -21.22
CA PRO A 106 79.75 -6.31 -22.26
C PRO A 106 80.35 -6.36 -23.73
N SER A 107 79.83 -5.56 -24.69
CA SER A 107 80.53 -4.78 -25.78
C SER A 107 80.02 -4.89 -27.24
N ALA A 108 80.13 -3.77 -27.97
CA ALA A 108 79.62 -3.41 -29.32
C ALA A 108 80.70 -3.48 -30.44
N ASP A 109 80.34 -3.46 -31.75
CA ASP A 109 80.43 -2.26 -32.65
C ASP A 109 80.28 -2.52 -34.19
N HIS A 110 79.78 -1.48 -34.90
CA HIS A 110 80.04 -0.95 -36.28
C HIS A 110 79.62 -1.54 -37.69
N ARG A 111 78.98 -0.62 -38.47
CA ARG A 111 79.03 -0.30 -39.96
C ARG A 111 78.30 -1.25 -40.96
N LEU A 112 77.70 -0.84 -42.10
CA LEU A 112 77.76 0.34 -43.00
C LEU A 112 76.56 0.34 -43.98
N ALA A 113 76.29 1.49 -44.61
CA ALA A 113 75.13 1.82 -45.44
C ALA A 113 75.14 1.25 -46.88
N ARG A 114 73.98 0.75 -47.32
CA ARG A 114 73.40 0.81 -48.68
C ARG A 114 71.99 0.22 -48.58
N LEU A 115 70.94 1.03 -48.74
CA LEU A 115 69.56 0.63 -49.13
C LEU A 115 68.59 1.83 -48.91
N ASP A 116 68.91 2.99 -49.47
CA ASP A 116 68.12 4.22 -49.24
C ASP A 116 67.39 4.71 -50.51
N VAL A 117 66.59 3.82 -51.12
CA VAL A 117 65.60 4.20 -52.15
C VAL A 117 64.30 3.37 -52.07
N SER A 118 64.35 2.13 -51.55
CA SER A 118 63.16 1.26 -51.44
C SER A 118 62.22 1.62 -50.27
N ASN A 119 62.72 2.29 -49.22
CA ASN A 119 61.95 2.49 -47.97
C ASN A 119 60.98 3.68 -47.98
N ARG A 120 61.11 4.65 -48.89
CA ARG A 120 60.23 5.83 -48.90
C ARG A 120 58.82 5.56 -49.44
N GLN A 121 58.66 4.64 -50.39
CA GLN A 121 57.33 4.32 -50.94
C GLN A 121 56.50 3.41 -50.02
N ASN A 122 57.14 2.52 -49.25
CA ASN A 122 56.44 1.67 -48.28
C ASN A 122 56.06 2.41 -46.98
N GLN A 123 56.82 3.42 -46.55
CA GLN A 123 56.47 4.21 -45.36
C GLN A 123 55.26 5.14 -45.58
N LEU A 124 55.10 5.72 -46.77
CA LEU A 124 53.95 6.59 -47.10
C LEU A 124 52.62 5.82 -47.15
N ASN A 125 52.61 4.59 -47.71
CA ASN A 125 51.41 3.76 -47.78
C ASN A 125 51.01 3.16 -46.41
N HIS A 126 51.98 2.79 -45.56
CA HIS A 126 51.67 2.34 -44.20
C HIS A 126 51.08 3.46 -43.33
N SER A 127 51.60 4.70 -43.43
CA SER A 127 51.08 5.82 -42.62
C SER A 127 49.62 6.16 -42.93
N ASN A 128 49.19 6.03 -44.19
CA ASN A 128 47.80 6.28 -44.60
C ASN A 128 46.86 5.14 -44.21
N ALA A 129 47.32 3.89 -44.24
CA ALA A 129 46.56 2.74 -43.78
C ALA A 129 46.35 2.80 -42.25
N ASP A 130 47.39 3.13 -41.49
CA ASP A 130 47.31 3.26 -40.03
C ASP A 130 46.43 4.44 -39.62
N ARG A 131 46.48 5.57 -40.35
CA ARG A 131 45.60 6.71 -40.10
C ARG A 131 44.13 6.38 -40.41
N LYS A 132 43.85 5.62 -41.47
CA LYS A 132 42.48 5.12 -41.76
C LYS A 132 41.99 4.14 -40.70
N LEU A 133 42.86 3.24 -40.23
CA LEU A 133 42.53 2.28 -39.18
C LEU A 133 42.24 2.98 -37.84
N MET A 134 43.05 3.99 -37.49
CA MET A 134 42.82 4.83 -36.31
C MET A 134 41.51 5.62 -36.40
N ILE A 135 41.16 6.15 -37.58
CA ILE A 135 39.87 6.84 -37.79
C ILE A 135 38.70 5.87 -37.64
N ILE A 136 38.77 4.68 -38.24
CA ILE A 136 37.75 3.64 -38.10
C ILE A 136 37.62 3.22 -36.62
N PHE A 137 38.74 3.01 -35.93
CA PHE A 137 38.76 2.66 -34.52
C PHE A 137 38.11 3.76 -33.66
N THR A 138 38.44 5.02 -33.91
CA THR A 138 37.86 6.17 -33.18
C THR A 138 36.35 6.28 -33.42
N ILE A 139 35.89 6.08 -34.66
CA ILE A 139 34.47 6.16 -35.00
C ILE A 139 33.70 5.01 -34.33
N PHE A 140 34.19 3.78 -34.41
CA PHE A 140 33.47 2.60 -33.92
C PHE A 140 33.60 2.35 -32.41
N PHE A 141 34.73 2.69 -31.80
CA PHE A 141 34.98 2.40 -30.38
C PHE A 141 34.85 3.62 -29.47
N ILE A 142 34.78 4.84 -30.02
CA ILE A 142 34.65 6.06 -29.22
C ILE A 142 33.40 6.85 -29.61
N ALA A 143 33.25 7.22 -30.88
CA ALA A 143 32.14 8.08 -31.33
C ALA A 143 30.78 7.37 -31.29
N LEU A 144 30.68 6.17 -31.86
CA LEU A 144 29.43 5.39 -31.91
C LEU A 144 28.92 5.00 -30.49
N PRO A 145 29.76 4.51 -29.56
CA PRO A 145 29.35 4.29 -28.18
C PRO A 145 28.97 5.60 -27.48
N GLY A 146 29.71 6.69 -27.72
CA GLY A 146 29.41 8.01 -27.16
C GLY A 146 28.05 8.56 -27.60
N VAL A 147 27.73 8.44 -28.89
CA VAL A 147 26.41 8.81 -29.45
C VAL A 147 25.33 7.86 -28.93
N SER A 148 25.60 6.57 -28.83
CA SER A 148 24.67 5.59 -28.25
C SER A 148 24.36 5.90 -26.78
N ILE A 149 25.36 6.27 -25.98
CA ILE A 149 25.21 6.71 -24.58
C ILE A 149 24.43 8.03 -24.52
N LEU A 150 24.70 8.97 -25.42
CA LEU A 150 23.98 10.25 -25.47
C LEU A 150 22.51 10.05 -25.83
N VAL A 151 22.21 9.26 -26.87
CA VAL A 151 20.84 8.88 -27.25
C VAL A 151 20.17 8.09 -26.13
N TYR A 152 20.89 7.19 -25.46
CA TYR A 152 20.40 6.49 -24.27
C TYR A 152 20.05 7.46 -23.15
N ARG A 153 20.90 8.43 -22.82
CA ARG A 153 20.62 9.46 -21.80
C ARG A 153 19.49 10.40 -22.18
N MET A 154 19.28 10.68 -23.46
CA MET A 154 18.15 11.49 -23.93
C MET A 154 16.83 10.70 -23.91
N LYS A 155 16.88 9.39 -24.21
CA LYS A 155 15.71 8.50 -24.24
C LYS A 155 15.35 7.95 -22.85
N TYR A 156 16.34 7.90 -21.95
CA TYR A 156 16.25 7.51 -20.54
C TYR A 156 16.93 8.59 -19.69
N PRO A 157 16.29 9.76 -19.50
CA PRO A 157 16.82 10.76 -18.60
C PRO A 157 16.97 10.15 -17.19
N PRO A 158 18.10 10.37 -16.50
CA PRO A 158 18.24 9.90 -15.12
C PRO A 158 17.11 10.49 -14.29
N GLN A 159 16.30 9.61 -13.71
CA GLN A 159 15.23 9.95 -12.79
C GLN A 159 15.83 10.72 -11.62
N LYS A 160 15.22 11.84 -11.20
CA LYS A 160 15.72 12.72 -10.13
C LYS A 160 16.09 11.93 -8.86
N GLU A 161 17.38 11.65 -8.66
CA GLU A 161 17.94 11.02 -7.45
C GLU A 161 17.84 11.91 -6.20
N THR A 162 17.47 13.17 -6.37
CA THR A 162 17.43 14.20 -5.32
C THR A 162 16.36 13.95 -4.25
N ALA A 163 15.20 13.39 -4.61
CA ALA A 163 14.14 13.12 -3.64
C ALA A 163 14.46 11.91 -2.76
N ARG A 164 15.07 10.87 -3.35
CA ARG A 164 15.48 9.64 -2.65
C ARG A 164 16.60 9.93 -1.64
N SER A 165 17.53 10.83 -1.95
CA SER A 165 18.56 11.24 -1.00
C SER A 165 17.98 12.01 0.19
N TYR A 166 16.93 12.83 -0.01
CA TYR A 166 16.31 13.60 1.09
C TYR A 166 15.54 12.70 2.06
N ILE A 167 14.73 11.75 1.57
CA ILE A 167 13.98 10.82 2.45
C ILE A 167 14.96 9.94 3.24
N SER A 168 16.02 9.46 2.58
CA SER A 168 17.09 8.67 3.23
C SER A 168 17.93 9.48 4.24
N GLN A 169 17.82 10.82 4.25
CA GLN A 169 18.53 11.71 5.18
C GLN A 169 17.69 12.12 6.40
N ASN A 170 16.39 11.77 6.45
CA ASN A 170 15.61 12.01 7.67
C ASN A 170 16.15 11.11 8.80
N PRO A 171 16.72 11.70 9.88
CA PRO A 171 17.42 10.94 10.93
C PRO A 171 16.49 10.01 11.72
N LEU A 172 15.17 10.16 11.59
CA LEU A 172 14.17 9.31 12.23
C LEU A 172 13.82 8.07 11.40
N VAL A 173 14.28 7.97 10.15
CA VAL A 173 14.15 6.77 9.30
C VAL A 173 15.26 5.78 9.70
N LYS A 174 15.15 5.17 10.88
CA LYS A 174 16.15 4.25 11.44
C LYS A 174 15.52 3.10 12.25
N ALA A 175 16.30 2.05 12.48
CA ALA A 175 15.85 0.82 13.14
C ALA A 175 15.96 0.88 14.67
N ASP A 176 16.80 1.77 15.18
CA ASP A 176 17.08 2.01 16.60
C ASP A 176 16.37 3.29 17.09
N VAL A 177 15.10 3.46 16.71
CA VAL A 177 14.26 4.56 17.19
C VAL A 177 13.75 4.28 18.60
N SER A 178 13.82 5.27 19.47
CA SER A 178 13.29 5.20 20.84
C SER A 178 11.86 5.75 20.94
N TYR A 179 11.12 5.33 21.98
CA TYR A 179 9.78 5.86 22.23
C TYR A 179 9.81 7.38 22.49
N LEU A 180 10.88 7.88 23.13
CA LEU A 180 11.06 9.31 23.39
C LEU A 180 11.23 10.12 22.11
N GLU A 181 11.99 9.61 21.13
CA GLU A 181 12.12 10.27 19.83
C GLU A 181 10.78 10.35 19.11
N ILE A 182 9.99 9.27 19.14
CA ILE A 182 8.65 9.28 18.54
C ILE A 182 7.76 10.31 19.24
N LEU A 183 7.69 10.31 20.58
CA LEU A 183 6.90 11.27 21.35
C LEU A 183 7.35 12.72 21.12
N ALA A 184 8.64 12.95 20.92
CA ALA A 184 9.18 14.29 20.67
C ALA A 184 8.93 14.80 19.24
N GLU A 185 8.86 13.90 18.25
CA GLU A 185 8.92 14.27 16.84
C GLU A 185 7.65 13.96 16.05
N HIS A 186 6.72 13.13 16.53
CA HIS A 186 5.57 12.63 15.74
C HIS A 186 4.66 13.72 15.15
N SER A 187 4.62 14.90 15.79
CA SER A 187 3.79 16.06 15.40
C SER A 187 4.59 17.15 14.68
N LYS A 188 5.93 17.06 14.69
CA LYS A 188 6.81 18.02 14.03
C LYS A 188 6.84 17.71 12.54
N LEU A 189 6.90 18.77 11.74
CA LEU A 189 6.93 18.68 10.29
C LEU A 189 8.10 19.47 9.74
N THR A 190 8.68 18.98 8.67
CA THR A 190 9.67 19.74 7.91
C THR A 190 9.02 20.96 7.22
N GLU A 191 9.69 22.11 7.25
CA GLU A 191 9.15 23.38 6.71
C GLU A 191 8.82 23.32 5.20
N ASN A 192 9.43 22.39 4.47
CA ASN A 192 9.18 22.15 3.04
C ASN A 192 7.92 21.29 2.79
N ALA A 193 6.78 21.70 3.37
CA ALA A 193 5.49 21.01 3.24
C ALA A 193 4.92 20.97 1.80
N THR A 194 5.53 21.71 0.86
CA THR A 194 5.06 21.86 -0.52
C THR A 194 5.70 20.90 -1.52
N GLN A 195 6.80 20.22 -1.16
CA GLN A 195 7.50 19.31 -2.07
C GLN A 195 7.14 17.85 -1.77
N ARG A 196 6.70 17.16 -2.83
CA ARG A 196 6.43 15.72 -2.81
C ARG A 196 7.72 14.92 -2.93
N SER A 197 7.93 14.00 -2.01
CA SER A 197 9.16 13.19 -1.94
C SER A 197 9.01 11.87 -2.72
N PHE A 198 7.81 11.27 -2.70
CA PHE A 198 7.49 10.06 -3.44
C PHE A 198 6.83 10.41 -4.79
N VAL A 199 7.55 10.16 -5.88
CA VAL A 199 7.19 10.66 -7.21
C VAL A 199 6.01 9.93 -7.88
N ASN A 200 5.75 8.67 -7.52
CA ASN A 200 4.68 7.85 -8.12
C ASN A 200 3.33 8.09 -7.42
N PRO A 201 2.18 7.94 -8.10
CA PRO A 201 0.84 8.27 -7.57
C PRO A 201 0.58 7.82 -6.11
N VAL A 202 -0.05 8.69 -5.33
CA VAL A 202 -0.41 8.46 -3.92
C VAL A 202 -1.92 8.63 -3.78
N LEU A 203 -2.61 7.52 -3.52
CA LEU A 203 -4.03 7.46 -3.19
C LEU A 203 -4.20 7.46 -1.66
N ALA A 204 -4.96 8.39 -1.10
CA ALA A 204 -5.23 8.45 0.34
C ALA A 204 -6.72 8.25 0.61
N TYR A 205 -7.06 7.29 1.48
CA TYR A 205 -8.42 7.15 1.98
C TYR A 205 -8.67 8.12 3.14
N VAL A 206 -9.87 8.70 3.19
CA VAL A 206 -10.37 9.44 4.37
C VAL A 206 -11.72 8.88 4.80
N THR A 207 -11.95 8.80 6.10
CA THR A 207 -13.16 8.17 6.64
C THR A 207 -13.94 9.11 7.57
N PRO A 208 -15.28 9.09 7.56
CA PRO A 208 -16.10 9.94 8.44
C PRO A 208 -15.83 9.74 9.94
N TRP A 209 -15.45 8.53 10.35
CA TRP A 209 -15.20 8.18 11.76
C TRP A 209 -13.80 8.58 12.26
N ASN A 210 -12.88 8.95 11.38
CA ASN A 210 -11.57 9.53 11.73
C ASN A 210 -11.43 10.93 11.12
N SER A 211 -12.18 11.90 11.66
CA SER A 211 -12.30 13.26 11.11
C SER A 211 -10.96 13.99 10.91
N ARG A 212 -9.92 13.65 11.67
CA ARG A 212 -8.55 14.17 11.48
C ARG A 212 -8.03 13.95 10.05
N GLY A 213 -8.45 12.89 9.37
CA GLY A 213 -8.09 12.64 7.97
C GLY A 213 -8.49 13.77 7.01
N TYR A 214 -9.60 14.46 7.27
CA TYR A 214 -10.06 15.59 6.45
C TYR A 214 -9.14 16.81 6.57
N GLU A 215 -8.66 17.10 7.78
CA GLU A 215 -7.71 18.18 8.03
C GLU A 215 -6.32 17.85 7.44
N LEU A 216 -5.86 16.61 7.62
CA LEU A 216 -4.59 16.15 7.06
C LEU A 216 -4.62 16.14 5.53
N ALA A 217 -5.73 15.74 4.91
CA ALA A 217 -5.94 15.84 3.46
C ALA A 217 -5.74 17.27 2.96
N LYS A 218 -6.33 18.28 3.62
CA LYS A 218 -6.15 19.70 3.26
C LYS A 218 -4.72 20.15 3.45
N ARG A 219 -4.10 19.78 4.58
CA ARG A 219 -2.75 20.19 4.97
C ARG A 219 -1.67 19.63 4.04
N PHE A 220 -1.83 18.39 3.61
CA PHE A 220 -0.84 17.64 2.82
C PHE A 220 -1.28 17.35 1.38
N SER A 221 -2.27 18.08 0.87
CA SER A 221 -2.83 17.92 -0.47
C SER A 221 -1.80 18.00 -1.61
N SER A 222 -0.67 18.67 -1.40
CA SER A 222 0.48 18.75 -2.34
C SER A 222 1.28 17.45 -2.45
N ARG A 223 1.21 16.57 -1.45
CA ARG A 223 1.93 15.29 -1.38
C ARG A 223 1.11 14.11 -1.90
N LEU A 224 -0.18 14.35 -2.15
CA LEU A 224 -1.14 13.36 -2.57
C LEU A 224 -1.55 13.59 -4.03
N THR A 225 -1.94 12.55 -4.75
CA THR A 225 -2.48 12.70 -6.11
C THR A 225 -3.97 12.43 -6.17
N HIS A 226 -4.46 11.51 -5.34
CA HIS A 226 -5.86 11.16 -5.24
C HIS A 226 -6.28 11.13 -3.77
N ILE A 227 -7.46 11.65 -3.47
CA ILE A 227 -8.15 11.40 -2.20
C ILE A 227 -9.42 10.60 -2.49
N SER A 228 -9.60 9.52 -1.73
CA SER A 228 -10.80 8.68 -1.78
C SER A 228 -11.58 8.78 -0.48
N PRO A 229 -12.57 9.68 -0.41
CA PRO A 229 -13.45 9.71 0.75
C PRO A 229 -14.38 8.49 0.79
N VAL A 230 -14.48 7.88 1.97
CA VAL A 230 -15.28 6.68 2.19
C VAL A 230 -16.71 7.05 2.58
N TRP A 231 -17.54 7.34 1.58
CA TRP A 231 -18.91 7.82 1.79
C TRP A 231 -20.00 6.90 1.26
N TYR A 232 -19.74 6.19 0.15
CA TYR A 232 -20.82 5.66 -0.68
C TYR A 232 -20.92 4.14 -0.66
N GLU A 233 -22.16 3.66 -0.73
CA GLU A 233 -22.51 2.24 -0.78
C GLU A 233 -23.64 2.01 -1.78
N VAL A 234 -23.52 1.02 -2.65
CA VAL A 234 -24.61 0.58 -3.52
C VAL A 234 -25.31 -0.60 -2.86
N LYS A 235 -26.55 -0.38 -2.41
CA LYS A 235 -27.40 -1.38 -1.72
C LYS A 235 -28.63 -1.74 -2.53
N SER A 236 -29.31 -2.80 -2.11
CA SER A 236 -30.61 -3.22 -2.64
C SER A 236 -31.69 -3.04 -1.59
N HIS A 237 -32.68 -2.20 -1.88
CA HIS A 237 -33.91 -2.08 -1.08
C HIS A 237 -35.09 -2.58 -1.89
N GLU A 238 -35.80 -3.58 -1.36
CA GLU A 238 -37.00 -4.15 -2.00
C GLU A 238 -36.76 -4.56 -3.48
N GLY A 239 -35.55 -5.04 -3.79
CA GLY A 239 -35.15 -5.45 -5.14
C GLY A 239 -34.74 -4.32 -6.09
N THR A 240 -34.69 -3.06 -5.61
CA THR A 240 -34.19 -1.90 -6.36
C THR A 240 -32.84 -1.46 -5.81
N LEU A 241 -31.88 -1.22 -6.72
CA LEU A 241 -30.58 -0.68 -6.32
C LEU A 241 -30.67 0.82 -6.06
N VAL A 242 -30.03 1.25 -4.96
CA VAL A 242 -29.85 2.65 -4.61
C VAL A 242 -28.38 2.91 -4.25
N LEU A 243 -27.96 4.15 -4.44
CA LEU A 243 -26.69 4.65 -3.93
C LEU A 243 -26.95 5.43 -2.63
N GLU A 244 -26.39 4.97 -1.53
CA GLU A 244 -26.48 5.64 -0.23
C GLU A 244 -25.21 6.42 0.08
N GLY A 245 -25.30 7.33 1.07
CA GLY A 245 -24.13 8.00 1.63
C GLY A 245 -23.86 9.41 1.11
N ARG A 246 -24.64 9.92 0.13
CA ARG A 246 -24.49 11.29 -0.39
C ARG A 246 -24.52 12.36 0.71
N HIS A 247 -25.25 12.14 1.80
CA HIS A 247 -25.30 13.06 2.95
C HIS A 247 -23.95 13.23 3.67
N ASN A 248 -23.00 12.32 3.49
CA ASN A 248 -21.64 12.42 4.03
C ASN A 248 -20.71 13.28 3.15
N ALA A 249 -21.12 13.60 1.93
CA ALA A 249 -20.31 14.40 1.01
C ALA A 249 -20.24 15.86 1.47
N ASP A 250 -19.02 16.35 1.68
CA ASP A 250 -18.77 17.73 2.06
C ASP A 250 -18.22 18.52 0.86
N MET A 251 -19.11 19.23 0.17
CA MET A 251 -18.78 20.04 -1.00
C MET A 251 -17.88 21.23 -0.66
N ARG A 252 -17.94 21.75 0.57
CA ARG A 252 -17.06 22.83 0.99
C ARG A 252 -15.64 22.31 1.17
N TRP A 253 -15.49 21.15 1.81
CA TRP A 253 -14.19 20.49 1.96
C TRP A 253 -13.56 20.12 0.61
N ILE A 254 -14.36 19.64 -0.35
CA ILE A 254 -13.91 19.39 -1.73
C ILE A 254 -13.42 20.69 -2.39
N SER A 255 -14.20 21.77 -2.26
CA SER A 255 -13.81 23.08 -2.81
C SER A 255 -12.50 23.58 -2.20
N ASP A 256 -12.33 23.48 -0.88
CA ASP A 256 -11.12 23.88 -0.17
C ASP A 256 -9.88 23.08 -0.63
N LEU A 257 -10.04 21.79 -0.95
CA LEU A 257 -8.97 20.95 -1.49
C LEU A 257 -8.56 21.40 -2.90
N ARG A 258 -9.54 21.61 -3.77
CA ARG A 258 -9.31 22.01 -5.18
C ARG A 258 -8.68 23.39 -5.31
N ILE A 259 -8.93 24.30 -4.36
CA ILE A 259 -8.27 25.61 -4.32
C ILE A 259 -6.77 25.48 -4.03
N LYS A 260 -6.38 24.48 -3.24
CA LYS A 260 -4.99 24.32 -2.75
C LYS A 260 -4.13 23.44 -3.65
N SER A 261 -4.73 22.49 -4.37
CA SER A 261 -4.00 21.58 -5.25
C SER A 261 -4.86 20.99 -6.35
N ASN A 262 -4.21 20.41 -7.35
CA ASN A 262 -4.86 19.69 -8.45
C ASN A 262 -5.18 18.23 -8.06
N ILE A 263 -5.55 18.00 -6.80
CA ILE A 263 -5.84 16.66 -6.29
C ILE A 263 -7.12 16.10 -6.89
N GLN A 264 -7.09 14.83 -7.27
CA GLN A 264 -8.26 14.17 -7.83
C GLN A 264 -9.10 13.55 -6.71
N ILE A 265 -10.40 13.81 -6.72
CA ILE A 265 -11.35 13.30 -5.72
C ILE A 265 -12.12 12.13 -6.30
N LEU A 266 -11.81 10.92 -5.81
CA LEU A 266 -12.41 9.67 -6.26
C LEU A 266 -13.08 8.95 -5.07
N PRO A 267 -14.32 9.29 -4.69
CA PRO A 267 -14.99 8.66 -3.57
C PRO A 267 -15.01 7.14 -3.68
N ARG A 268 -14.84 6.47 -2.54
CA ARG A 268 -14.97 5.02 -2.48
C ARG A 268 -16.46 4.66 -2.56
N VAL A 269 -16.79 3.78 -3.49
CA VAL A 269 -18.10 3.14 -3.57
C VAL A 269 -17.93 1.65 -3.28
N ILE A 270 -18.53 1.17 -2.20
CA ILE A 270 -18.62 -0.28 -1.94
C ILE A 270 -19.91 -0.85 -2.54
N LEU A 271 -19.79 -1.97 -3.25
CA LEU A 271 -20.94 -2.67 -3.83
C LEU A 271 -21.45 -3.73 -2.85
N GLU A 272 -22.41 -3.33 -2.00
CA GLU A 272 -22.98 -4.18 -0.95
C GLU A 272 -24.19 -5.00 -1.40
N ALA A 273 -24.83 -4.61 -2.50
CA ALA A 273 -25.95 -5.37 -3.05
C ALA A 273 -25.57 -6.84 -3.29
N ASN A 274 -26.50 -7.76 -3.00
CA ASN A 274 -26.27 -9.20 -3.12
C ASN A 274 -25.77 -9.57 -4.54
N PRO A 275 -24.53 -10.09 -4.67
CA PRO A 275 -23.93 -10.34 -5.97
C PRO A 275 -24.64 -11.40 -6.80
N LYS A 276 -25.29 -12.37 -6.17
CA LYS A 276 -25.98 -13.45 -6.89
C LYS A 276 -27.17 -12.94 -7.68
N ASP A 277 -27.84 -11.91 -7.17
CA ASP A 277 -29.03 -11.32 -7.79
C ASP A 277 -28.68 -10.21 -8.77
N PHE A 278 -27.78 -9.29 -8.39
CA PHE A 278 -27.45 -8.16 -9.25
C PHE A 278 -26.66 -8.60 -10.49
N LEU A 279 -25.70 -9.53 -10.35
CA LEU A 279 -24.85 -9.93 -11.47
C LEU A 279 -25.63 -10.66 -12.56
N ARG A 280 -26.66 -11.44 -12.22
CA ARG A 280 -27.46 -12.17 -13.22
C ARG A 280 -28.42 -11.27 -13.98
N LYS A 281 -28.87 -10.17 -13.38
CA LYS A 281 -29.89 -9.27 -13.95
C LYS A 281 -29.21 -8.10 -14.68
N LYS A 282 -29.19 -8.13 -16.03
CA LYS A 282 -28.62 -7.04 -16.86
C LYS A 282 -29.14 -5.64 -16.48
N LYS A 283 -30.44 -5.54 -16.16
CA LYS A 283 -31.06 -4.28 -15.69
C LYS A 283 -30.44 -3.78 -14.38
N GLN A 284 -30.12 -4.67 -13.44
CA GLN A 284 -29.49 -4.30 -12.17
C GLN A 284 -28.04 -3.86 -12.38
N ARG A 285 -27.27 -4.58 -13.20
CA ARG A 285 -25.91 -4.15 -13.59
C ARG A 285 -25.92 -2.75 -14.22
N SER A 286 -26.82 -2.51 -15.17
CA SER A 286 -26.96 -1.21 -15.84
C SER A 286 -27.39 -0.12 -14.85
N LYS A 287 -28.28 -0.43 -13.91
CA LYS A 287 -28.72 0.50 -12.88
C LYS A 287 -27.60 0.88 -11.92
N ALA A 288 -26.78 -0.07 -11.48
CA ALA A 288 -25.61 0.20 -10.64
C ALA A 288 -24.62 1.14 -11.34
N ILE A 289 -24.30 0.86 -12.62
CA ILE A 289 -23.42 1.73 -13.42
C ILE A 289 -24.01 3.14 -13.54
N GLN A 290 -25.30 3.24 -13.86
CA GLN A 290 -25.99 4.53 -13.95
C GLN A 290 -25.91 5.32 -12.65
N LEU A 291 -26.14 4.68 -11.49
CA LEU A 291 -26.08 5.33 -10.18
C LEU A 291 -24.69 5.90 -9.91
N ILE A 292 -23.63 5.12 -10.15
CA ILE A 292 -22.25 5.53 -9.90
C ILE A 292 -21.84 6.67 -10.84
N VAL A 293 -22.08 6.52 -12.15
CA VAL A 293 -21.70 7.52 -13.15
C VAL A 293 -22.49 8.82 -12.96
N ALA A 294 -23.79 8.74 -12.63
CA ALA A 294 -24.60 9.92 -12.34
C ALA A 294 -24.09 10.66 -11.10
N GLU A 295 -23.71 9.95 -10.04
CA GLU A 295 -23.15 10.58 -8.83
C GLU A 295 -21.87 11.37 -9.15
N CYS A 296 -20.94 10.78 -9.91
CA CYS A 296 -19.72 11.48 -10.31
C CYS A 296 -20.02 12.76 -11.10
N ARG A 297 -21.02 12.72 -11.99
CA ARG A 297 -21.42 13.90 -12.78
C ARG A 297 -22.11 14.96 -11.94
N ASP A 298 -23.02 14.55 -11.06
CA ASP A 298 -23.85 15.44 -10.25
C ASP A 298 -23.02 16.16 -9.19
N MET A 299 -22.06 15.44 -8.59
CA MET A 299 -21.21 15.95 -7.51
C MET A 299 -19.85 16.49 -8.01
N GLY A 300 -19.60 16.39 -9.31
CA GLY A 300 -18.36 16.87 -9.94
C GLY A 300 -17.11 16.09 -9.51
N TYR A 301 -17.22 14.80 -9.18
CA TYR A 301 -16.07 13.96 -8.82
C TYR A 301 -15.18 13.64 -10.02
N ASP A 302 -13.90 13.38 -9.76
CA ASP A 302 -12.89 13.05 -10.78
C ASP A 302 -12.91 11.55 -11.16
N GLY A 303 -13.75 10.76 -10.49
CA GLY A 303 -13.85 9.34 -10.70
C GLY A 303 -14.37 8.61 -9.46
N VAL A 304 -14.07 7.31 -9.38
CA VAL A 304 -14.50 6.45 -8.27
C VAL A 304 -13.43 5.42 -7.93
N VAL A 305 -13.30 5.12 -6.64
CA VAL A 305 -12.62 3.90 -6.17
C VAL A 305 -13.70 2.85 -5.90
N LEU A 306 -13.79 1.81 -6.73
CA LEU A 306 -14.80 0.75 -6.56
C LEU A 306 -14.24 -0.39 -5.71
N GLU A 307 -15.00 -0.77 -4.67
CA GLU A 307 -14.74 -1.97 -3.88
C GLU A 307 -15.87 -2.99 -4.02
N SER A 308 -15.54 -4.15 -4.56
CA SER A 308 -16.50 -5.27 -4.67
C SER A 308 -15.85 -6.65 -4.55
N TRP A 309 -14.57 -6.80 -4.86
CA TRP A 309 -13.89 -8.10 -4.90
C TRP A 309 -13.96 -8.88 -3.58
N SER A 310 -13.65 -8.23 -2.45
CA SER A 310 -13.70 -8.82 -1.10
C SER A 310 -15.10 -9.34 -0.77
N ARG A 311 -16.14 -8.59 -1.15
CA ARG A 311 -17.54 -8.98 -0.97
C ARG A 311 -17.91 -10.15 -1.86
N TRP A 312 -17.54 -10.12 -3.14
CA TRP A 312 -17.78 -11.21 -4.07
C TRP A 312 -17.12 -12.52 -3.62
N MET A 313 -15.90 -12.43 -3.08
CA MET A 313 -15.21 -13.56 -2.46
C MET A 313 -16.00 -14.10 -1.27
N ALA A 314 -16.45 -13.24 -0.35
CA ALA A 314 -17.22 -13.65 0.82
C ALA A 314 -18.56 -14.33 0.46
N TYR A 315 -19.23 -13.87 -0.60
CA TYR A 315 -20.45 -14.51 -1.12
C TYR A 315 -20.17 -15.79 -1.94
N GLY A 316 -18.89 -16.13 -2.15
CA GLY A 316 -18.44 -17.27 -2.91
C GLY A 316 -18.72 -17.19 -4.41
N ILE A 317 -19.09 -16.02 -4.96
CA ILE A 317 -19.47 -15.91 -6.38
C ILE A 317 -18.26 -16.04 -7.31
N LEU A 318 -17.05 -15.82 -6.81
CA LEU A 318 -15.81 -16.02 -7.58
C LEU A 318 -15.52 -17.50 -7.85
N HIS A 319 -16.15 -18.42 -7.11
CA HIS A 319 -16.05 -19.88 -7.35
C HIS A 319 -16.90 -20.36 -8.53
N ASP A 320 -17.93 -19.61 -8.91
CA ASP A 320 -18.77 -19.88 -10.08
C ASP A 320 -18.16 -19.17 -11.30
N PRO A 321 -17.69 -19.91 -12.33
CA PRO A 321 -17.05 -19.31 -13.50
C PRO A 321 -17.95 -18.31 -14.25
N ASN A 322 -19.26 -18.57 -14.29
CA ASN A 322 -20.21 -17.71 -15.00
C ASN A 322 -20.44 -16.40 -14.22
N LEU A 323 -20.61 -16.49 -12.89
CA LEU A 323 -20.75 -15.29 -12.06
C LEU A 323 -19.45 -14.48 -12.02
N ARG A 324 -18.29 -15.12 -11.97
CA ARG A 324 -16.99 -14.46 -12.06
C ARG A 324 -16.83 -13.73 -13.40
N ALA A 325 -17.19 -14.36 -14.51
CA ALA A 325 -17.16 -13.72 -15.82
C ALA A 325 -18.10 -12.50 -15.87
N LEU A 326 -19.32 -12.61 -15.34
CA LEU A 326 -20.26 -11.49 -15.23
C LEU A 326 -19.73 -10.37 -14.33
N ALA A 327 -19.02 -10.71 -13.26
CA ALA A 327 -18.41 -9.76 -12.34
C ALA A 327 -17.28 -8.98 -13.01
N LEU A 328 -16.38 -9.66 -13.74
CA LEU A 328 -15.33 -9.01 -14.51
C LEU A 328 -15.90 -8.15 -15.65
N GLN A 329 -16.92 -8.66 -16.35
CA GLN A 329 -17.62 -7.89 -17.40
C GLN A 329 -18.28 -6.63 -16.81
N PHE A 330 -18.87 -6.71 -15.62
CA PHE A 330 -19.42 -5.53 -14.94
C PHE A 330 -18.37 -4.45 -14.68
N ILE A 331 -17.16 -4.83 -14.25
CA ILE A 331 -16.06 -3.88 -14.07
C ILE A 331 -15.65 -3.26 -15.41
N GLN A 332 -15.59 -4.05 -16.48
CA GLN A 332 -15.29 -3.56 -17.82
C GLN A 332 -16.34 -2.58 -18.34
N ASP A 333 -17.63 -2.91 -18.17
CA ASP A 333 -18.75 -2.07 -18.57
C ASP A 333 -18.76 -0.76 -17.76
N LEU A 334 -18.52 -0.81 -16.45
CA LEU A 334 -18.39 0.38 -15.62
C LEU A 334 -17.21 1.25 -16.06
N GLY A 335 -16.05 0.63 -16.32
CA GLY A 335 -14.87 1.33 -16.82
C GLY A 335 -15.18 2.09 -18.10
N HIS A 336 -15.82 1.43 -19.07
CA HIS A 336 -16.23 2.07 -20.32
C HIS A 336 -17.13 3.29 -20.11
N GLU A 337 -18.15 3.18 -19.25
CA GLU A 337 -19.10 4.26 -18.99
C GLU A 337 -18.47 5.42 -18.19
N ILE A 338 -17.61 5.12 -17.21
CA ILE A 338 -16.83 6.13 -16.48
C ILE A 338 -15.92 6.88 -17.45
N HIS A 339 -15.20 6.16 -18.30
CA HIS A 339 -14.26 6.74 -19.26
C HIS A 339 -14.91 7.53 -20.38
N SER A 340 -16.17 7.23 -20.71
CA SER A 340 -16.97 7.96 -21.69
C SER A 340 -17.74 9.13 -21.07
N ALA A 341 -17.72 9.25 -19.74
CA ALA A 341 -18.32 10.35 -19.02
C ALA A 341 -17.32 11.50 -18.80
N SER A 342 -17.87 12.71 -18.81
CA SER A 342 -17.19 13.93 -18.36
C SER A 342 -18.06 14.62 -17.31
N THR A 343 -17.46 15.45 -16.46
CA THR A 343 -18.22 16.34 -15.58
C THR A 343 -18.73 17.54 -16.38
N ARG A 344 -19.73 18.25 -15.84
CA ARG A 344 -20.21 19.51 -16.44
C ARG A 344 -19.17 20.63 -16.33
N GLU A 345 -18.34 20.57 -15.29
CA GLU A 345 -17.36 21.59 -14.93
C GLU A 345 -16.11 21.50 -15.81
N ASP A 346 -15.69 20.28 -16.18
CA ASP A 346 -14.60 20.04 -17.12
C ASP A 346 -14.99 18.93 -18.13
N PRO A 347 -15.57 19.30 -19.28
CA PRO A 347 -15.95 18.36 -20.33
C PRO A 347 -14.76 17.61 -20.95
N GLY A 348 -13.54 18.14 -20.83
CA GLY A 348 -12.32 17.56 -21.38
C GLY A 348 -11.64 16.56 -20.44
N GLN A 349 -11.95 16.59 -19.15
CA GLN A 349 -11.40 15.67 -18.16
C GLN A 349 -12.17 14.35 -18.15
N ARG A 350 -11.47 13.28 -18.53
CA ARG A 350 -11.96 11.90 -18.41
C ARG A 350 -12.00 11.49 -16.93
N LEU A 351 -13.13 10.93 -16.51
CA LEU A 351 -13.26 10.36 -15.16
C LEU A 351 -12.42 9.10 -15.00
N GLN A 352 -11.96 8.82 -13.79
CA GLN A 352 -11.13 7.66 -13.47
C GLN A 352 -11.89 6.55 -12.74
N LEU A 353 -11.45 5.31 -12.95
CA LEU A 353 -11.88 4.15 -12.18
C LEU A 353 -10.66 3.48 -11.54
N ILE A 354 -10.57 3.50 -10.21
CA ILE A 354 -9.62 2.69 -9.45
C ILE A 354 -10.38 1.50 -8.85
N TYR A 355 -9.82 0.29 -8.93
CA TYR A 355 -10.46 -0.92 -8.41
C TYR A 355 -9.73 -1.49 -7.20
N VAL A 356 -10.44 -1.75 -6.11
CA VAL A 356 -9.85 -2.35 -4.90
C VAL A 356 -9.68 -3.85 -5.11
N ILE A 357 -8.47 -4.35 -4.87
CA ILE A 357 -8.12 -5.76 -4.98
C ILE A 357 -7.44 -6.26 -3.70
N GLY A 358 -7.70 -7.51 -3.36
CA GLY A 358 -7.00 -8.21 -2.28
C GLY A 358 -5.73 -8.91 -2.78
N PRO A 359 -4.76 -9.17 -1.88
CA PRO A 359 -3.60 -9.99 -2.20
C PRO A 359 -4.03 -11.45 -2.43
N PRO A 360 -3.28 -12.24 -3.22
CA PRO A 360 -3.41 -13.70 -3.21
C PRO A 360 -3.27 -14.27 -1.80
N ARG A 361 -4.05 -15.31 -1.48
CA ARG A 361 -4.16 -15.84 -0.10
C ARG A 361 -3.04 -16.81 0.28
N SER A 362 -2.35 -17.38 -0.71
CA SER A 362 -1.25 -18.31 -0.50
C SER A 362 0.03 -17.81 -1.18
N GLU A 363 1.13 -18.55 -1.01
CA GLU A 363 2.38 -18.30 -1.74
C GLU A 363 2.25 -18.47 -3.25
N LYS A 364 1.10 -19.00 -3.71
CA LYS A 364 0.74 -19.15 -5.12
C LYS A 364 -0.60 -18.47 -5.38
N VAL A 365 -0.85 -18.12 -6.63
CA VAL A 365 -2.17 -17.65 -7.02
C VAL A 365 -3.13 -18.84 -7.04
N GLU A 366 -4.08 -18.86 -6.12
CA GLU A 366 -5.13 -19.88 -6.11
C GLU A 366 -6.18 -19.59 -7.19
N ALA A 367 -6.99 -20.61 -7.53
CA ALA A 367 -7.93 -20.54 -8.64
C ALA A 367 -8.90 -19.35 -8.58
N TYR A 368 -9.23 -18.83 -7.39
CA TYR A 368 -10.23 -17.80 -7.16
C TYR A 368 -9.65 -16.48 -6.62
N ASP A 369 -8.33 -16.41 -6.50
CA ASP A 369 -7.66 -15.18 -6.11
C ASP A 369 -7.62 -14.21 -7.29
N PHE A 370 -7.44 -12.92 -6.98
CA PHE A 370 -7.16 -11.94 -8.02
C PHE A 370 -5.74 -12.17 -8.52
N GLY A 371 -5.59 -12.57 -9.79
CA GLY A 371 -4.30 -12.95 -10.34
C GLY A 371 -3.85 -12.11 -11.54
N PRO A 372 -2.72 -12.47 -12.16
CA PRO A 372 -2.22 -11.81 -13.36
C PRO A 372 -3.22 -11.78 -14.53
N LYS A 373 -4.08 -12.81 -14.64
CA LYS A 373 -5.09 -12.89 -15.70
C LYS A 373 -6.14 -11.80 -15.55
N GLU A 374 -6.68 -11.61 -14.36
CA GLU A 374 -7.65 -10.55 -14.05
C GLU A 374 -6.99 -9.17 -14.15
N LEU A 375 -5.76 -9.04 -13.62
CA LEU A 375 -4.99 -7.80 -13.72
C LEU A 375 -4.83 -7.35 -15.18
N GLN A 376 -4.43 -8.27 -16.06
CA GLN A 376 -4.29 -8.01 -17.49
C GLN A 376 -5.65 -7.73 -18.15
N GLY A 377 -6.68 -8.53 -17.84
CA GLY A 377 -8.01 -8.44 -18.45
C GLY A 377 -8.79 -7.17 -18.08
N LEU A 378 -8.52 -6.59 -16.91
CA LEU A 378 -9.13 -5.33 -16.44
C LEU A 378 -8.27 -4.10 -16.72
N SER A 379 -7.01 -4.28 -17.13
CA SER A 379 -6.05 -3.17 -17.29
C SER A 379 -6.52 -2.04 -18.21
N ASN A 380 -7.36 -2.30 -19.22
CA ASN A 380 -7.90 -1.25 -20.09
C ASN A 380 -9.15 -0.55 -19.52
N ALA A 381 -9.84 -1.20 -18.58
CA ALA A 381 -11.08 -0.71 -17.98
C ALA A 381 -10.84 0.15 -16.73
N VAL A 382 -9.68 0.00 -16.07
CA VAL A 382 -9.36 0.74 -14.84
C VAL A 382 -8.08 1.57 -15.00
N ASP A 383 -8.01 2.68 -14.29
CA ASP A 383 -6.86 3.57 -14.22
C ASP A 383 -5.89 3.15 -13.12
N GLY A 384 -6.37 2.40 -12.13
CA GLY A 384 -5.57 1.89 -11.04
C GLY A 384 -6.17 0.69 -10.32
N PHE A 385 -5.33 0.00 -9.56
CA PHE A 385 -5.71 -1.05 -8.63
C PHE A 385 -5.20 -0.69 -7.24
N SER A 386 -6.12 -0.44 -6.30
CA SER A 386 -5.76 -0.26 -4.89
C SER A 386 -5.58 -1.63 -4.25
N LEU A 387 -4.33 -2.05 -4.08
CA LEU A 387 -3.97 -3.37 -3.60
C LEU A 387 -3.84 -3.37 -2.07
N MET A 388 -4.70 -4.13 -1.38
CA MET A 388 -4.72 -4.21 0.09
C MET A 388 -3.59 -5.07 0.66
N THR A 389 -2.34 -4.62 0.51
CA THR A 389 -1.13 -5.29 1.05
C THR A 389 -0.90 -4.98 2.53
N TYR A 390 -1.94 -5.16 3.35
CA TYR A 390 -1.95 -5.05 4.81
C TYR A 390 -2.98 -6.03 5.39
N ASP A 391 -3.19 -6.03 6.71
CA ASP A 391 -4.00 -7.03 7.43
C ASP A 391 -3.50 -8.47 7.28
N PHE A 392 -2.17 -8.65 7.30
CA PHE A 392 -1.55 -9.98 7.26
C PHE A 392 -1.84 -10.79 8.52
N SER A 393 -1.78 -10.14 9.69
CA SER A 393 -2.01 -10.75 11.01
C SER A 393 -3.33 -10.28 11.62
N GLY A 394 -3.88 -11.08 12.52
CA GLY A 394 -5.11 -10.78 13.25
C GLY A 394 -5.10 -11.35 14.67
N PRO A 395 -6.14 -11.13 15.48
CA PRO A 395 -6.16 -11.50 16.91
C PRO A 395 -5.86 -12.98 17.20
N HIS A 396 -6.27 -13.87 16.29
CA HIS A 396 -6.04 -15.31 16.37
C HIS A 396 -4.62 -15.74 15.94
N SER A 397 -3.89 -14.87 15.23
CA SER A 397 -2.50 -15.07 14.81
C SER A 397 -1.73 -13.74 14.88
N PRO A 398 -1.41 -13.27 16.10
CA PRO A 398 -0.73 -11.99 16.31
C PRO A 398 0.60 -11.89 15.58
N GLY A 399 0.87 -10.72 14.98
CA GLY A 399 2.09 -10.52 14.20
C GLY A 399 2.11 -9.17 13.46
N PRO A 400 3.10 -8.98 12.57
CA PRO A 400 3.25 -7.78 11.74
C PRO A 400 2.01 -7.47 10.88
N ASN A 401 1.75 -6.19 10.64
CA ASN A 401 0.59 -5.75 9.86
C ASN A 401 0.71 -6.11 8.37
N ALA A 402 1.89 -5.97 7.81
CA ALA A 402 2.12 -6.01 6.37
C ALA A 402 3.58 -6.43 6.03
N PRO A 403 4.02 -7.67 6.32
CA PRO A 403 5.43 -8.07 6.15
C PRO A 403 6.00 -7.76 4.77
N LEU A 404 7.14 -7.08 4.69
CA LEU A 404 7.73 -6.65 3.42
C LEU A 404 8.04 -7.83 2.47
N ASN A 405 8.49 -8.96 3.00
CA ASN A 405 8.71 -10.17 2.18
C ASN A 405 7.41 -10.73 1.60
N TRP A 406 6.29 -10.64 2.34
CA TRP A 406 4.98 -11.02 1.81
C TRP A 406 4.53 -10.04 0.73
N ILE A 407 4.68 -8.72 0.94
CA ILE A 407 4.40 -7.70 -0.08
C ILE A 407 5.19 -8.00 -1.37
N ARG A 408 6.50 -8.27 -1.26
CA ARG A 408 7.36 -8.66 -2.39
C ARG A 408 6.84 -9.88 -3.13
N ASN A 409 6.40 -10.90 -2.40
CA ASN A 409 5.82 -12.11 -2.97
C ASN A 409 4.53 -11.81 -3.74
N VAL A 410 3.61 -11.04 -3.15
CA VAL A 410 2.38 -10.60 -3.81
C VAL A 410 2.70 -9.84 -5.11
N MET A 411 3.65 -8.89 -5.06
CA MET A 411 4.05 -8.13 -6.24
C MET A 411 4.70 -9.02 -7.30
N ASN A 412 5.50 -10.01 -6.91
CA ASN A 412 6.09 -10.98 -7.83
C ASN A 412 5.03 -11.88 -8.49
N LEU A 413 4.01 -12.29 -7.74
CA LEU A 413 2.89 -13.09 -8.26
C LEU A 413 2.08 -12.30 -9.30
N LEU A 414 1.84 -11.00 -9.05
CA LEU A 414 1.02 -10.16 -9.93
C LEU A 414 1.76 -9.61 -11.14
N LEU A 415 3.01 -9.16 -10.96
CA LEU A 415 3.76 -8.41 -11.98
C LEU A 415 4.94 -9.19 -12.58
N GLY A 416 5.30 -10.34 -11.99
CA GLY A 416 6.49 -11.10 -12.34
C GLY A 416 7.71 -10.75 -11.48
N THR A 417 8.74 -11.60 -11.55
CA THR A 417 9.94 -11.53 -10.68
C THR A 417 11.05 -10.64 -11.22
N LYS A 418 11.03 -10.28 -12.51
CA LYS A 418 12.07 -9.44 -13.11
C LYS A 418 11.75 -7.96 -12.89
N PRO A 419 12.76 -7.10 -12.66
CA PRO A 419 12.58 -5.66 -12.76
C PRO A 419 11.93 -5.31 -14.10
N ASN A 420 10.91 -4.44 -14.08
CA ASN A 420 10.15 -4.05 -15.27
C ASN A 420 9.52 -5.23 -16.04
N ALA A 421 9.20 -6.35 -15.38
CA ALA A 421 8.52 -7.48 -16.02
C ALA A 421 7.16 -7.09 -16.64
N SER A 422 6.47 -6.12 -16.03
CA SER A 422 5.16 -5.64 -16.48
C SER A 422 5.11 -4.11 -16.49
N PRO A 423 5.84 -3.43 -17.41
CA PRO A 423 6.02 -1.97 -17.37
C PRO A 423 4.73 -1.19 -17.64
N ILE A 424 3.73 -1.84 -18.24
CA ILE A 424 2.40 -1.26 -18.49
C ILE A 424 1.48 -1.45 -17.27
N LEU A 425 1.58 -2.57 -16.55
CA LEU A 425 0.70 -2.91 -15.43
C LEU A 425 1.20 -2.35 -14.10
N ALA A 426 2.52 -2.30 -13.90
CA ALA A 426 3.10 -1.85 -12.63
C ALA A 426 2.68 -0.42 -12.25
N PRO A 427 2.66 0.57 -13.17
CA PRO A 427 2.16 1.91 -12.86
C PRO A 427 0.68 1.98 -12.48
N LYS A 428 -0.11 0.93 -12.78
CA LYS A 428 -1.51 0.83 -12.38
C LYS A 428 -1.70 0.24 -10.98
N ILE A 429 -0.66 -0.33 -10.36
CA ILE A 429 -0.78 -0.83 -8.99
C ILE A 429 -0.52 0.31 -8.00
N PHE A 430 -1.39 0.41 -6.99
CA PHE A 430 -1.20 1.22 -5.80
C PHE A 430 -0.96 0.25 -4.64
N LEU A 431 0.30 0.14 -4.21
CA LEU A 431 0.71 -0.71 -3.09
C LEU A 431 0.13 -0.17 -1.79
N GLY A 432 -0.66 -0.99 -1.09
CA GLY A 432 -1.34 -0.60 0.14
C GLY A 432 -0.39 -0.44 1.32
N ILE A 433 -0.53 0.66 2.06
CA ILE A 433 0.18 0.99 3.28
C ILE A 433 -0.85 1.32 4.37
N ASN A 434 -0.78 0.60 5.49
CA ASN A 434 -1.59 0.90 6.67
C ASN A 434 -0.98 2.05 7.49
N PHE A 435 -1.82 3.00 7.93
CA PHE A 435 -1.47 4.07 8.87
C PHE A 435 -2.01 3.81 10.29
N TYR A 436 -2.75 2.73 10.48
CA TYR A 436 -3.07 2.16 11.79
C TYR A 436 -2.09 1.04 12.14
N GLY A 437 -2.09 0.65 13.41
CA GLY A 437 -1.40 -0.55 13.89
C GLY A 437 -2.36 -1.52 14.57
N ASN A 438 -1.82 -2.55 15.19
CA ASN A 438 -2.57 -3.48 16.02
C ASN A 438 -1.91 -3.64 17.39
N ASP A 439 -2.73 -3.77 18.43
CA ASP A 439 -2.34 -4.20 19.77
C ASP A 439 -2.99 -5.54 20.07
N PHE A 440 -2.20 -6.60 20.20
CA PHE A 440 -2.66 -7.98 20.38
C PHE A 440 -2.35 -8.53 21.77
N VAL A 441 -3.27 -9.29 22.35
CA VAL A 441 -3.07 -9.97 23.65
C VAL A 441 -2.41 -11.36 23.49
N LEU A 442 -1.45 -11.70 24.35
CA LEU A 442 -0.63 -12.93 24.39
C LEU A 442 -0.67 -13.62 25.78
N PRO A 443 -0.68 -14.97 25.94
CA PRO A 443 -1.04 -16.06 25.01
C PRO A 443 -2.48 -16.59 25.28
N GLY A 444 -3.24 -16.91 24.22
CA GLY A 444 -4.64 -17.37 24.33
C GLY A 444 -5.60 -16.74 23.32
N GLY A 445 -5.17 -15.66 22.64
CA GLY A 445 -5.57 -15.32 21.26
C GLY A 445 -7.04 -14.97 21.01
N VAL A 446 -7.75 -14.43 22.00
CA VAL A 446 -9.10 -13.86 21.80
C VAL A 446 -9.12 -12.44 22.35
N GLY A 447 -8.41 -11.52 21.69
CA GLY A 447 -8.39 -10.13 22.11
C GLY A 447 -7.36 -9.28 21.39
N GLY A 448 -7.53 -7.96 21.51
CA GLY A 448 -6.74 -6.98 20.79
C GLY A 448 -7.32 -6.63 19.42
N GLY A 449 -6.79 -5.58 18.81
CA GLY A 449 -7.31 -5.06 17.55
C GLY A 449 -6.60 -3.79 17.10
N ALA A 450 -7.21 -3.15 16.11
CA ALA A 450 -6.64 -1.97 15.49
C ALA A 450 -6.52 -0.80 16.49
N ILE A 451 -5.36 -0.14 16.45
CA ILE A 451 -5.06 1.07 17.19
C ILE A 451 -4.68 2.20 16.24
N ILE A 452 -5.06 3.44 16.58
CA ILE A 452 -4.69 4.63 15.82
C ILE A 452 -3.53 5.38 16.50
N GLY A 453 -3.03 6.44 15.87
CA GLY A 453 -1.86 7.18 16.36
C GLY A 453 -2.02 7.68 17.80
N ALA A 454 -3.22 8.13 18.21
CA ALA A 454 -3.47 8.57 19.58
C ALA A 454 -3.32 7.42 20.61
N ASP A 455 -3.84 6.23 20.28
CA ASP A 455 -3.71 5.03 21.12
C ASP A 455 -2.24 4.61 21.22
N TYR A 456 -1.53 4.60 20.08
CA TYR A 456 -0.11 4.25 20.01
C TYR A 456 0.75 5.17 20.88
N LEU A 457 0.56 6.50 20.78
CA LEU A 457 1.29 7.47 21.61
C LEU A 457 0.98 7.27 23.10
N SER A 458 -0.29 7.01 23.44
CA SER A 458 -0.70 6.71 24.83
C SER A 458 0.00 5.46 25.38
N LEU A 459 0.16 4.42 24.56
CA LEU A 459 0.89 3.20 24.94
C LEU A 459 2.38 3.47 25.14
N LEU A 460 3.00 4.28 24.28
CA LEU A 460 4.40 4.68 24.41
C LEU A 460 4.64 5.47 25.71
N GLU A 461 3.77 6.42 26.04
CA GLU A 461 3.86 7.21 27.28
C GLU A 461 3.68 6.35 28.53
N LYS A 462 2.67 5.48 28.53
CA LYS A 462 2.33 4.63 29.68
C LYS A 462 3.40 3.57 29.95
N HIS A 463 3.82 2.86 28.91
CA HIS A 463 4.66 1.66 29.08
C HIS A 463 6.14 1.90 28.83
N ARG A 464 6.51 3.04 28.22
CA ARG A 464 7.90 3.41 27.92
C ARG A 464 8.71 2.25 27.30
N PRO A 465 8.16 1.57 26.27
CA PRO A 465 8.71 0.31 25.82
C PRO A 465 10.02 0.48 25.04
N SER A 466 10.81 -0.58 24.97
CA SER A 466 11.87 -0.69 23.96
C SER A 466 11.25 -1.16 22.64
N LEU A 467 11.33 -0.33 21.60
CA LEU A 467 10.96 -0.73 20.25
C LEU A 467 11.99 -1.71 19.68
N ARG A 468 11.51 -2.70 18.93
CA ARG A 468 12.34 -3.71 18.28
C ARG A 468 12.05 -3.72 16.79
N TRP A 469 13.10 -3.62 15.98
CA TRP A 469 13.01 -3.79 14.54
C TRP A 469 13.09 -5.27 14.16
N GLU A 470 12.05 -5.78 13.52
CA GLU A 470 12.05 -7.14 12.96
C GLU A 470 12.38 -7.07 11.46
N LYS A 471 13.53 -7.64 11.09
CA LYS A 471 14.13 -7.44 9.76
C LYS A 471 13.35 -8.10 8.62
N ASN A 472 12.64 -9.20 8.87
CA ASN A 472 11.97 -9.95 7.80
C ASN A 472 10.66 -9.30 7.36
N SER A 473 9.87 -8.82 8.32
CA SER A 473 8.66 -8.04 8.13
C SER A 473 8.97 -6.58 7.80
N ALA A 474 10.14 -6.09 8.19
CA ALA A 474 10.50 -4.69 8.14
C ALA A 474 9.46 -3.81 8.87
N GLU A 475 9.16 -4.22 10.10
CA GLU A 475 8.28 -3.52 11.02
C GLU A 475 8.91 -3.38 12.40
N HIS A 476 8.56 -2.29 13.08
CA HIS A 476 8.80 -2.14 14.51
C HIS A 476 7.66 -2.80 15.28
N PHE A 477 8.01 -3.41 16.40
CA PHE A 477 7.04 -3.85 17.41
C PHE A 477 7.57 -3.59 18.80
N PHE A 478 6.68 -3.60 19.79
CA PHE A 478 7.08 -3.70 21.18
C PHE A 478 6.15 -4.61 21.95
N LEU A 479 6.64 -5.06 23.11
CA LEU A 479 5.87 -5.87 24.05
C LEU A 479 5.66 -5.07 25.33
N TYR A 480 4.51 -5.25 25.96
CA TYR A 480 4.26 -4.74 27.30
C TYR A 480 3.35 -5.71 28.07
N SER A 481 3.22 -5.52 29.37
CA SER A 481 2.22 -6.21 30.18
C SER A 481 1.20 -5.21 30.70
N ASP A 482 -0.08 -5.53 30.61
CA ASP A 482 -1.16 -4.70 31.13
C ASP A 482 -1.29 -4.81 32.66
N GLU A 483 -2.26 -4.10 33.24
CA GLU A 483 -2.54 -4.11 34.68
C GLU A 483 -2.97 -5.49 35.20
N ASN A 484 -3.53 -6.34 34.33
CA ASN A 484 -3.92 -7.71 34.63
C ASN A 484 -2.78 -8.71 34.41
N LYS A 485 -1.56 -8.24 34.10
CA LYS A 485 -0.39 -9.05 33.72
C LYS A 485 -0.59 -9.85 32.43
N ALA A 486 -1.57 -9.48 31.60
CA ALA A 486 -1.68 -10.00 30.25
C ALA A 486 -0.55 -9.39 29.40
N ASN A 487 0.11 -10.21 28.59
CA ASN A 487 1.15 -9.72 27.70
C ASN A 487 0.54 -9.20 26.42
N HIS A 488 1.11 -8.15 25.86
CA HIS A 488 0.66 -7.54 24.63
C HIS A 488 1.79 -7.45 23.62
N ALA A 489 1.44 -7.48 22.34
CA ALA A 489 2.34 -7.18 21.23
C ALA A 489 1.73 -6.12 20.32
N VAL A 490 2.43 -5.00 20.20
CA VAL A 490 1.99 -3.85 19.43
C VAL A 490 2.82 -3.71 18.17
N PHE A 491 2.15 -3.68 17.02
CA PHE A 491 2.74 -3.42 15.71
C PHE A 491 2.10 -2.15 15.15
N TYR A 492 2.83 -1.05 15.08
CA TYR A 492 2.37 0.21 14.51
C TYR A 492 3.41 0.72 13.50
N PRO A 493 2.99 1.34 12.38
CA PRO A 493 3.91 1.87 11.39
C PRO A 493 4.93 2.83 12.00
N SER A 494 6.14 2.82 11.44
CA SER A 494 7.23 3.73 11.77
C SER A 494 7.71 4.39 10.48
N LEU A 495 8.47 5.48 10.58
CA LEU A 495 9.07 6.10 9.40
C LEU A 495 9.91 5.11 8.59
N LEU A 496 10.70 4.25 9.24
CA LEU A 496 11.47 3.21 8.55
C LEU A 496 10.56 2.17 7.87
N SER A 497 9.52 1.67 8.54
CA SER A 497 8.64 0.66 7.92
C SER A 497 7.89 1.23 6.71
N ILE A 498 7.43 2.47 6.78
CA ILE A 498 6.79 3.17 5.64
C ILE A 498 7.81 3.38 4.53
N PHE A 499 9.00 3.91 4.84
CA PHE A 499 10.07 4.13 3.87
C PHE A 499 10.43 2.87 3.09
N MET A 500 10.56 1.72 3.76
CA MET A 500 10.85 0.44 3.11
C MET A 500 9.77 0.02 2.10
N ARG A 501 8.50 0.38 2.33
CA ARG A 501 7.38 0.14 1.40
C ARG A 501 7.36 1.14 0.26
N LEU A 502 7.71 2.40 0.53
CA LEU A 502 7.92 3.42 -0.51
C LEU A 502 9.04 3.00 -1.46
N GLU A 503 10.17 2.50 -0.94
CA GLU A 503 11.28 2.00 -1.74
C GLU A 503 10.89 0.79 -2.60
N GLU A 504 10.11 -0.14 -2.03
CA GLU A 504 9.56 -1.27 -2.79
C GLU A 504 8.66 -0.78 -3.94
N ALA A 505 7.71 0.12 -3.66
CA ALA A 505 6.83 0.69 -4.66
C ALA A 505 7.60 1.45 -5.75
N HIS A 506 8.57 2.28 -5.34
CA HIS A 506 9.43 3.02 -6.26
C HIS A 506 10.22 2.09 -7.18
N SER A 507 10.87 1.06 -6.61
CA SER A 507 11.69 0.10 -7.38
C SER A 507 10.90 -0.67 -8.44
N ARG A 508 9.59 -0.81 -8.25
CA ARG A 508 8.67 -1.47 -9.18
C ARG A 508 7.94 -0.51 -10.11
N GLY A 509 8.09 0.80 -9.93
CA GLY A 509 7.34 1.81 -10.68
C GLY A 509 5.85 1.84 -10.34
N THR A 510 5.46 1.42 -9.14
CA THR A 510 4.06 1.43 -8.69
C THR A 510 3.74 2.68 -7.87
N GLY A 511 2.47 3.06 -7.80
CA GLY A 511 1.98 4.00 -6.81
C GLY A 511 1.81 3.35 -5.44
N ILE A 512 1.21 4.10 -4.51
CA ILE A 512 0.82 3.62 -3.17
C ILE A 512 -0.62 4.03 -2.85
N SER A 513 -1.32 3.22 -2.05
CA SER A 513 -2.59 3.58 -1.44
C SER A 513 -2.48 3.54 0.09
N ILE A 514 -3.02 4.53 0.79
CA ILE A 514 -2.87 4.68 2.25
C ILE A 514 -4.21 4.51 2.93
N TRP A 515 -4.32 3.49 3.79
CA TRP A 515 -5.48 3.23 4.65
C TRP A 515 -5.16 3.46 6.14
N GLU A 516 -5.76 4.43 6.81
CA GLU A 516 -6.26 5.68 6.23
C GLU A 516 -5.58 6.87 6.90
N ILE A 517 -5.59 8.03 6.25
CA ILE A 517 -4.66 9.10 6.60
C ILE A 517 -4.97 9.79 7.94
N GLY A 518 -6.16 9.59 8.52
CA GLY A 518 -6.52 10.03 9.87
C GLY A 518 -5.93 9.19 11.00
N GLN A 519 -5.41 7.99 10.72
CA GLN A 519 -4.92 7.04 11.74
C GLN A 519 -3.42 7.18 12.05
N GLY A 520 -2.67 7.84 11.16
CA GLY A 520 -1.21 7.96 11.22
C GLY A 520 -0.68 9.05 12.16
N LEU A 521 0.63 9.18 12.20
CA LEU A 521 1.35 10.29 12.83
C LEU A 521 1.68 11.36 11.78
N ASP A 522 1.70 12.64 12.16
CA ASP A 522 1.84 13.77 11.21
C ASP A 522 3.14 13.69 10.42
N TYR A 523 4.25 13.33 11.06
CA TYR A 523 5.56 13.19 10.39
C TYR A 523 5.61 12.09 9.32
N PHE A 524 4.62 11.20 9.20
CA PHE A 524 4.58 10.21 8.11
C PHE A 524 4.41 10.87 6.76
N PHE A 525 3.76 12.03 6.72
CA PHE A 525 3.61 12.78 5.50
C PHE A 525 4.93 13.37 5.02
N ASP A 526 5.94 13.55 5.89
CA ASP A 526 7.22 14.15 5.50
C ASP A 526 7.99 13.31 4.47
N ILE A 527 7.76 11.99 4.44
CA ILE A 527 8.41 11.06 3.52
C ILE A 527 7.55 10.74 2.27
N LEU A 528 6.37 11.35 2.15
CA LEU A 528 5.48 11.26 0.98
C LEU A 528 5.80 12.30 -0.09
#